data_AF-A0A7W1V7B5-F1
#
_entry.id   AF-A0A7W1V7B5-F1
#
_cell.length_a   1.000
_cell.length_b   1.000
_cell.length_c   1.000
_cell.angle_alpha   90.00
_cell.angle_beta   90.00
_cell.angle_gamma   90.00
#
_symmetry.space_group_name_H-M   'P 1'
#
loop_
_entity.id
_entity.type
_entity.pdbx_description
1 polymer ?
#
loop_
_entity_poly.entity_id
_entity_poly.type
_entity_poly.pdbx_seq_one_letter_code
_entity_poly.pdbx_strand_id
1 'polypeptide(L)'
;MTTLQINLTSPQIDALHKLSEQTGKTEDELLQEAVAKFVSEVSEAESERQERLNRLRRARGIWKDRGDLPDFEKLRAEWDRFD
;
A
#
# COMPACT_ATOMS: atom_id res chain seq x y z
N MET A 1 -27.84 -6.74 -8.27
CA MET A 1 -27.01 -7.58 -7.39
C MET A 1 -26.40 -8.69 -8.23
N THR A 2 -25.11 -8.96 -8.04
CA THR A 2 -24.37 -9.99 -8.75
C THR A 2 -24.10 -11.13 -7.77
N THR A 3 -24.40 -12.37 -8.15
CA THR A 3 -24.17 -13.56 -7.29
C THR A 3 -22.78 -14.12 -7.54
N LEU A 4 -22.02 -14.38 -6.49
CA LEU A 4 -20.71 -15.02 -6.53
C LEU A 4 -20.77 -16.32 -5.72
N GLN A 5 -20.18 -17.40 -6.25
CA GLN A 5 -19.96 -18.63 -5.50
C GLN A 5 -18.50 -18.73 -5.10
N ILE A 6 -18.24 -18.94 -3.81
CA ILE A 6 -16.89 -19.11 -3.26
C ILE A 6 -16.80 -20.45 -2.54
N ASN A 7 -15.66 -21.12 -2.67
CA ASN A 7 -15.39 -22.35 -1.94
C ASN A 7 -14.60 -22.01 -0.67
N LEU A 8 -15.17 -22.35 0.47
CA LEU A 8 -14.52 -22.20 1.77
C LEU A 8 -14.15 -23.57 2.33
N THR A 9 -13.03 -23.62 3.05
CA THR A 9 -12.64 -24.80 3.82
C THR A 9 -13.45 -24.89 5.11
N SER A 10 -13.58 -26.09 5.69
CA SER A 10 -14.31 -26.27 6.95
C SER A 10 -13.83 -25.33 8.08
N PRO A 11 -12.51 -25.14 8.29
CA PRO A 11 -12.04 -24.19 9.31
C PRO A 11 -12.44 -22.72 9.05
N GLN A 12 -12.57 -22.32 7.78
CA GLN A 12 -13.00 -20.96 7.43
C GLN A 12 -14.50 -20.78 7.70
N ILE A 13 -15.30 -21.80 7.42
CA ILE A 13 -16.74 -21.81 7.74
C ILE A 13 -16.94 -21.71 9.26
N ASP A 14 -16.21 -22.52 10.04
CA ASP A 14 -16.28 -22.47 11.51
C ASP A 14 -15.89 -21.09 12.07
N ALA A 15 -14.87 -20.45 11.47
CA ALA A 15 -14.46 -19.11 11.84
C ALA A 15 -15.53 -18.07 11.49
N LEU A 16 -16.18 -18.20 10.32
CA LEU A 16 -17.24 -17.31 9.87
C LEU A 16 -18.47 -17.38 10.80
N HIS A 17 -18.89 -18.60 11.19
CA HIS A 17 -19.96 -18.79 12.16
C HIS A 17 -19.66 -18.15 13.51
N LYS A 18 -18.45 -18.37 14.05
CA LYS A 18 -18.03 -17.73 15.31
C LYS A 18 -18.04 -16.21 15.22
N LEU A 19 -17.61 -15.65 14.10
CA LEU A 19 -17.65 -14.20 13.87
C LEU A 19 -19.09 -13.69 13.76
N SER A 20 -19.98 -14.45 13.13
CA SER A 20 -21.41 -14.14 13.04
C SER A 20 -22.03 -14.10 14.44
N GLU A 21 -21.78 -15.11 15.27
CA GLU A 21 -22.24 -15.16 16.67
C GLU A 21 -21.71 -13.99 17.51
N GLN A 22 -20.43 -13.63 17.34
CA GLN A 22 -19.80 -12.56 18.12
C GLN A 22 -20.25 -11.16 17.70
N THR A 23 -20.49 -10.94 16.41
CA THR A 23 -20.78 -9.61 15.86
C THR A 23 -22.27 -9.36 15.61
N GLY A 24 -23.09 -10.41 15.62
CA GLY A 24 -24.51 -10.36 15.24
C GLY A 24 -24.75 -10.14 13.74
N LYS A 25 -23.70 -10.16 12.91
CA LYS A 25 -23.78 -9.98 11.45
C LYS A 25 -24.02 -11.31 10.77
N THR A 26 -24.67 -11.26 9.62
CA THR A 26 -24.80 -12.42 8.73
C THR A 26 -23.48 -12.76 8.05
N GLU A 27 -23.34 -14.01 7.60
CA GLU A 27 -22.16 -14.47 6.85
C GLU A 27 -21.90 -13.64 5.59
N ASP A 28 -22.96 -13.29 4.86
CA ASP A 28 -22.89 -12.44 3.67
C ASP A 28 -22.36 -11.04 4.01
N GLU A 29 -22.83 -10.43 5.09
CA GLU A 29 -22.34 -9.11 5.53
C GLU A 29 -20.85 -9.17 5.92
N LEU A 30 -20.44 -10.22 6.62
CA LEU A 30 -19.03 -10.42 6.99
C LEU A 30 -18.14 -10.61 5.76
N LEU A 31 -18.60 -11.38 4.77
CA LEU A 31 -17.88 -11.58 3.51
C LEU A 31 -17.79 -10.28 2.71
N GLN A 32 -18.88 -9.51 2.62
CA GLN A 32 -18.89 -8.21 1.94
C GLN A 32 -17.94 -7.22 2.62
N GLU A 33 -17.93 -7.17 3.95
CA GLU A 33 -17.03 -6.31 4.72
C GLU A 33 -15.57 -6.73 4.54
N ALA A 34 -15.27 -8.03 4.59
CA ALA A 34 -13.92 -8.54 4.36
C ALA A 34 -13.40 -8.17 2.96
N VAL A 35 -14.23 -8.33 1.93
CA VAL A 35 -13.89 -7.94 0.55
C VAL A 35 -13.71 -6.43 0.45
N ALA A 36 -14.62 -5.64 1.01
CA ALA A 36 -14.52 -4.18 0.99
C ALA A 36 -13.22 -3.69 1.65
N LYS A 37 -12.89 -4.24 2.82
CA LYS A 37 -11.66 -3.94 3.54
C LYS A 37 -10.43 -4.32 2.72
N PHE A 38 -10.39 -5.53 2.16
CA PHE A 38 -9.26 -5.98 1.33
C PHE A 38 -9.06 -5.08 0.10
N VAL A 39 -10.15 -4.71 -0.59
CA VAL A 39 -10.08 -3.79 -1.74
C VAL A 39 -9.57 -2.42 -1.31
N SER A 40 -10.03 -1.89 -0.17
CA SER A 40 -9.56 -0.60 0.35
C SER A 40 -8.06 -0.62 0.62
N GLU A 41 -7.56 -1.63 1.34
CA GLU A 41 -6.14 -1.79 1.70
C GLU A 41 -5.25 -1.87 0.45
N VAL A 42 -5.67 -2.65 -0.56
CA VAL A 42 -4.93 -2.78 -1.82
C VAL A 42 -4.95 -1.45 -2.61
N SER A 43 -6.10 -0.78 -2.65
CA SER A 43 -6.25 0.48 -3.38
C SER A 43 -5.45 1.63 -2.76
N GLU A 44 -5.37 1.68 -1.44
CA GLU A 44 -4.59 2.65 -0.68
C GLU A 44 -3.09 2.42 -0.94
N ALA A 45 -2.62 1.18 -0.84
CA ALA A 45 -1.22 0.83 -1.09
C ALA A 45 -0.77 1.20 -2.52
N GLU A 46 -1.62 0.95 -3.53
CA GLU A 46 -1.31 1.33 -4.91
C GLU A 46 -1.33 2.86 -5.10
N SER A 47 -2.28 3.55 -4.44
CA SER A 47 -2.36 5.02 -4.49
C SER A 47 -1.13 5.68 -3.86
N GLU A 48 -0.67 5.20 -2.70
CA GLU A 48 0.54 5.68 -2.04
C GLU A 48 1.79 5.46 -2.91
N ARG A 49 1.91 4.27 -3.52
CA ARG A 49 2.99 3.96 -4.45
C ARG A 49 3.00 4.91 -5.63
N GLN A 50 1.84 5.15 -6.23
CA GLN A 50 1.69 6.05 -7.37
C GLN A 50 1.98 7.50 -6.99
N GLU A 51 1.53 7.95 -5.82
CA GLU A 51 1.82 9.29 -5.30
C GLU A 51 3.32 9.49 -5.04
N ARG A 52 3.98 8.50 -4.43
CA ARG A 52 5.44 8.49 -4.24
C ARG A 52 6.18 8.59 -5.58
N LEU A 53 5.80 7.79 -6.57
CA LEU A 53 6.39 7.86 -7.92
C LEU A 53 6.16 9.23 -8.56
N ASN A 54 4.97 9.81 -8.41
CA ASN A 54 4.66 11.13 -8.94
C ASN A 54 5.50 12.23 -8.25
N ARG A 55 5.70 12.16 -6.93
CA ARG A 55 6.60 13.07 -6.20
C ARG A 55 8.03 12.99 -6.72
N LEU A 56 8.58 11.79 -6.89
CA LEU A 56 9.93 11.59 -7.44
C LEU A 56 10.05 12.11 -8.87
N ARG A 57 9.03 11.89 -9.71
CA ARG A 57 8.99 12.40 -11.09
C ARG A 57 8.92 13.93 -11.13
N ARG A 58 8.14 14.56 -10.25
CA ARG A 58 8.08 16.03 -10.12
C ARG A 58 9.41 16.62 -9.66
N ALA A 59 10.10 15.94 -8.75
CA ALA A 59 11.42 16.35 -8.28
C ALA A 59 12.54 16.08 -9.31
N ARG A 60 12.27 15.41 -10.44
CA ARG A 60 13.31 15.11 -11.41
C ARG A 60 13.85 16.39 -12.04
N GLY A 61 15.15 16.63 -11.86
CA GLY A 61 15.86 17.75 -12.50
C GLY A 61 15.73 19.08 -11.78
N ILE A 62 15.17 19.12 -10.55
CA ILE A 62 15.04 20.36 -9.75
C ILE A 62 16.36 21.09 -9.52
N TRP A 63 17.49 20.39 -9.64
CA TRP A 63 18.84 20.91 -9.39
C TRP A 63 19.70 20.97 -10.66
N LYS A 64 19.14 20.61 -11.83
CA LYS A 64 19.90 20.43 -13.08
C LYS A 64 20.57 21.73 -13.56
N ASP A 65 19.87 22.84 -13.44
CA ASP A 65 20.31 24.14 -13.98
C ASP A 65 20.66 25.14 -12.88
N ARG A 66 20.88 24.66 -11.64
CA ARG A 66 21.27 25.48 -10.51
C ARG A 66 22.78 25.68 -10.50
N GLY A 67 23.21 26.92 -10.70
CA GLY A 67 24.62 27.31 -10.67
C GLY A 67 25.17 27.61 -9.26
N ASP A 68 24.31 27.60 -8.24
CA ASP A 68 24.64 27.87 -6.84
C ASP A 68 24.98 26.61 -6.03
N LEU A 69 25.00 25.44 -6.68
CA LEU A 69 25.27 24.17 -6.04
C LEU A 69 26.78 23.90 -5.91
N PRO A 70 27.21 23.24 -4.82
CA PRO A 70 28.61 22.86 -4.65
C PRO A 70 29.01 21.76 -5.64
N ASP A 71 30.32 21.61 -5.84
CA ASP A 71 30.89 20.50 -6.60
C ASP A 71 30.66 19.18 -5.85
N PHE A 72 29.66 18.40 -6.30
CA PHE A 72 29.24 17.16 -5.64
C PHE A 72 30.32 16.08 -5.65
N GLU A 73 31.19 16.04 -6.65
CA GLU A 73 32.29 15.05 -6.68
C GLU A 73 33.31 15.38 -5.61
N LYS A 74 33.71 16.66 -5.48
CA LYS A 74 34.58 17.09 -4.40
C LYS A 74 33.96 16.82 -3.04
N LEU A 75 32.69 17.20 -2.85
CA LEU A 75 31.98 17.02 -1.58
C LEU A 75 31.91 15.55 -1.15
N ARG A 76 31.71 14.63 -2.12
CA ARG A 76 31.70 13.18 -1.88
C ARG A 76 33.08 12.66 -1.51
N ALA A 77 34.11 13.07 -2.24
CA ALA A 77 35.50 12.68 -1.96
C ALA A 77 35.97 13.17 -0.59
N GLU A 78 35.36 14.21 0.01
CA GLU A 78 35.70 14.65 1.36
C GLU A 78 35.31 13.64 2.44
N TRP A 79 34.25 12.87 2.21
CA TRP A 79 33.74 11.87 3.15
C TRP A 79 34.53 10.57 3.11
N ASP A 80 35.12 10.25 1.95
CA ASP A 80 36.02 9.10 1.78
C ASP A 80 37.38 9.31 2.47
N ARG A 81 37.65 10.51 3.04
CA ARG A 81 38.92 10.82 3.74
C ARG A 81 39.01 10.28 5.16
N PHE A 82 37.93 9.69 5.68
CA PHE A 82 37.86 9.16 7.05
C PHE A 82 37.72 7.63 7.11
N ASP A 83 37.81 6.94 5.97
CA ASP A 83 37.96 5.47 5.89
C ASP A 83 39.44 5.05 5.93
#